data_AF-A0A2M7GT64-F1
#
_entry.id   AF-A0A2M7GT64-F1
#
_cell.length_a   1.000
_cell.length_b   1.000
_cell.length_c   1.000
_cell.angle_alpha   90.00
_cell.angle_beta   90.00
_cell.angle_gamma   90.00
#
_symmetry.space_group_name_H-M   'P 1'
#
loop_
_entity.id
_entity.type
_entity.pdbx_description
1 polymer ?
#
loop_
_entity_poly.entity_id
_entity_poly.type
_entity_poly.pdbx_seq_one_letter_code
_entity_poly.pdbx_strand_id
1 'polypeptide(L)'
;MNRIRRRGLSYVRSEVVFRDGARSWTVFGQDGAKPPDLVDTNQVLVRAGDAAVLIDPGGVEIFPAVFDAVEREVPLAEIKHIILTHEDPDAGSSLPLWREVCVDELKVHVPWLWLGYVTHYDREADFVAVPDDGMEIRFGEGGRLQLIPAHYLHSPGNFSVFDPVAKVLFSGDIGGALVPPDDRDGFVLRDFDRHVTYLTGFHQRWMGSPAARDDWIRRVREAGPEIIVPQRGLVFTGADVDRFLNWFETLEIGTAVRGGTPQRQTPASGTAPAAAQTAAPPPPEAAPAPTPAASPIFGAGKPLARAFKDSGRRFRLITRSDFDGLACAVLLEELELIDDILFVHPRQMQYGEVDVTDNDISTNVPFDERIYLAFDHHLSEMERVGGRRDNHVIDPTAPSAARVVYNYFGGEEGFPYVSGELMDAVDQADSARYEMDDVLDPQGWALLNFIMDPRTGLGRFRGFRMPNYELMMGLIEDCRNHTIEEILELPDVKERIDLYNEHRPRFEDQLRRCTTMHGKLAVIDTRRETEIWCGNRFLVYALFPECNISMHVVMGKQDRNTVFAVGKSIFDRSSPVNVGELMLRFGGGGHRAAGTCQADNPIAEETMAELIHRITAET
;
A
#
# COMPACT_ATOMS: atom_id res chain seq x y z
N MET A 1 -29.32 26.48 -13.41
CA MET A 1 -30.06 25.23 -13.15
C MET A 1 -29.63 24.21 -14.19
N ASN A 2 -28.57 23.44 -13.89
CA ASN A 2 -28.22 22.15 -14.50
C ASN A 2 -26.96 21.66 -13.78
N ARG A 3 -27.15 20.67 -12.88
CA ARG A 3 -26.06 19.97 -12.17
C ARG A 3 -25.33 19.10 -13.18
N ILE A 4 -24.08 19.44 -13.49
CA ILE A 4 -23.15 18.52 -14.14
C ILE A 4 -22.81 17.47 -13.08
N ARG A 5 -23.27 16.22 -13.29
CA ARG A 5 -22.83 15.06 -12.51
C ARG A 5 -21.35 14.83 -12.83
N ARG A 6 -20.47 15.22 -11.92
CA ARG A 6 -19.10 14.70 -11.85
C ARG A 6 -19.22 13.18 -11.65
N ARG A 7 -18.68 12.36 -12.57
CA ARG A 7 -18.47 10.93 -12.32
C ARG A 7 -17.34 10.85 -11.30
N GLY A 8 -17.67 10.40 -10.08
CA GLY A 8 -16.76 10.40 -8.96
C GLY A 8 -15.69 9.32 -9.09
N LEU A 9 -14.49 9.63 -8.61
CA LEU A 9 -13.57 8.64 -8.05
C LEU A 9 -14.37 7.67 -7.17
N SER A 10 -14.28 6.36 -7.40
CA SER A 10 -14.98 5.38 -6.58
C SER A 10 -14.26 5.21 -5.26
N TYR A 11 -14.65 6.00 -4.27
CA TYR A 11 -14.21 5.85 -2.90
C TYR A 11 -15.03 4.74 -2.22
N VAL A 12 -14.40 4.04 -1.26
CA VAL A 12 -15.13 3.31 -0.22
C VAL A 12 -16.11 4.28 0.42
N ARG A 13 -17.39 3.91 0.45
CA ARG A 13 -18.43 4.74 1.04
C ARG A 13 -18.32 4.64 2.56
N SER A 14 -18.46 5.77 3.25
CA SER A 14 -18.61 5.81 4.70
C SER A 14 -19.96 6.40 5.09
N GLU A 15 -20.53 5.93 6.20
CA GLU A 15 -21.75 6.48 6.79
C GLU A 15 -21.71 6.37 8.32
N VAL A 16 -22.00 7.49 8.99
CA VAL A 16 -22.11 7.54 10.45
C VAL A 16 -23.52 7.09 10.84
N VAL A 17 -23.64 5.86 11.35
CA VAL A 17 -24.93 5.25 11.72
C VAL A 17 -25.39 5.66 13.12
N PHE A 18 -24.46 6.12 13.97
CA PHE A 18 -24.76 6.69 15.27
C PHE A 18 -23.76 7.79 15.63
N ARG A 19 -24.24 8.88 16.25
CA ARG A 19 -23.39 9.91 16.84
C ARG A 19 -24.06 10.55 18.05
N ASP A 20 -23.35 10.59 19.16
CA ASP A 20 -23.70 11.37 20.35
C ASP A 20 -22.43 11.98 20.96
N GLY A 21 -22.29 13.31 20.86
CA GLY A 21 -21.09 14.02 21.25
C GLY A 21 -19.83 13.47 20.55
N ALA A 22 -18.84 13.04 21.35
CA ALA A 22 -17.60 12.45 20.90
C ALA A 22 -17.66 10.92 20.68
N ARG A 23 -18.85 10.30 20.84
CA ARG A 23 -19.06 8.90 20.50
C ARG A 23 -19.69 8.78 19.12
N SER A 24 -19.13 7.92 18.28
CA SER A 24 -19.70 7.64 16.96
C SER A 24 -19.45 6.20 16.52
N TRP A 25 -20.36 5.71 15.69
CA TRP A 25 -20.22 4.48 14.93
C TRP A 25 -20.26 4.83 13.44
N THR A 26 -19.16 4.54 12.74
CA THR A 26 -19.02 4.78 11.30
C THR A 26 -18.83 3.44 10.60
N VAL A 27 -19.60 3.21 9.54
CA VAL A 27 -19.52 2.02 8.68
C VAL A 27 -18.82 2.41 7.39
N PHE A 28 -17.88 1.59 6.94
CA PHE A 28 -17.17 1.71 5.66
C PHE A 28 -17.44 0.48 4.81
N GLY A 29 -17.62 0.65 3.50
CA GLY A 29 -17.89 -0.46 2.58
C GLY A 29 -18.46 0.04 1.26
N GLN A 30 -19.13 -0.86 0.52
CA GLN A 30 -19.70 -0.54 -0.79
C GLN A 30 -18.69 0.08 -1.76
N ASP A 31 -17.48 -0.49 -1.79
CA ASP A 31 -16.43 -0.04 -2.70
C ASP A 31 -16.86 -0.30 -4.15
N GLY A 32 -16.91 0.78 -4.93
CA GLY A 32 -17.24 0.72 -6.37
C GLY A 32 -16.07 0.27 -7.24
N ALA A 33 -14.83 0.31 -6.73
CA ALA A 33 -13.61 -0.08 -7.42
C ALA A 33 -13.19 -1.54 -7.15
N LYS A 34 -13.74 -2.19 -6.12
CA LYS A 34 -13.35 -3.56 -5.77
C LYS A 34 -13.61 -4.55 -6.93
N PRO A 35 -12.82 -5.63 -7.03
CA PRO A 35 -13.08 -6.69 -8.01
C PRO A 35 -14.52 -7.24 -7.93
N PRO A 36 -15.15 -7.56 -9.07
CA PRO A 36 -16.56 -7.97 -9.10
C PRO A 36 -16.81 -9.32 -8.41
N ASP A 37 -15.79 -10.16 -8.30
CA ASP A 37 -15.80 -11.45 -7.61
C ASP A 37 -15.47 -11.34 -6.12
N LEU A 38 -14.88 -10.22 -5.69
CA LEU A 38 -14.66 -9.92 -4.27
C LEU A 38 -16.00 -9.60 -3.61
N VAL A 39 -16.24 -10.22 -2.47
CA VAL A 39 -17.45 -9.97 -1.69
C VAL A 39 -17.42 -8.55 -1.12
N ASP A 40 -18.58 -7.94 -0.94
CA ASP A 40 -18.66 -6.65 -0.25
C ASP A 40 -18.74 -6.86 1.26
N THR A 41 -17.94 -6.10 2.02
CA THR A 41 -17.90 -6.14 3.47
C THR A 41 -18.03 -4.74 4.06
N ASN A 42 -18.57 -4.69 5.27
CA ASN A 42 -18.74 -3.51 6.10
C ASN A 42 -17.68 -3.55 7.20
N GLN A 43 -16.76 -2.60 7.20
CA GLN A 43 -15.81 -2.34 8.28
C GLN A 43 -16.42 -1.32 9.22
N VAL A 44 -16.16 -1.40 10.52
CA VAL A 44 -16.75 -0.49 11.50
C VAL A 44 -15.71 0.17 12.37
N LEU A 45 -15.76 1.51 12.44
CA LEU A 45 -14.99 2.30 13.39
C LEU A 45 -15.90 2.82 14.49
N VAL A 46 -15.52 2.56 15.74
CA VAL A 46 -16.17 3.07 16.93
C VAL A 46 -15.24 4.07 17.61
N ARG A 47 -15.67 5.32 17.77
CA ARG A 47 -14.94 6.32 18.57
C ARG A 47 -15.63 6.58 19.90
N ALA A 48 -14.84 6.84 20.93
CA ALA A 48 -15.29 7.41 22.20
C ALA A 48 -14.19 8.34 22.72
N GLY A 49 -14.38 9.66 22.55
CA GLY A 49 -13.37 10.65 22.93
C GLY A 49 -12.17 10.61 22.00
N ASP A 50 -10.98 10.39 22.56
CA ASP A 50 -9.67 10.34 21.90
C ASP A 50 -9.19 8.91 21.59
N ALA A 51 -10.08 7.93 21.71
CA ALA A 51 -9.78 6.53 21.42
C ALA A 51 -10.81 5.92 20.46
N ALA A 52 -10.33 4.99 19.66
CA ALA A 52 -11.11 4.29 18.66
C ALA A 52 -10.85 2.78 18.65
N VAL A 53 -11.85 2.05 18.17
CA VAL A 53 -11.82 0.61 17.92
C VAL A 53 -12.22 0.37 16.48
N LEU A 54 -11.44 -0.42 15.76
CA LEU A 54 -11.77 -0.90 14.43
C LEU A 54 -12.25 -2.36 14.52
N ILE A 55 -13.39 -2.67 13.93
CA ILE A 55 -14.03 -3.99 14.01
C ILE A 55 -14.08 -4.59 12.61
N ASP A 56 -13.64 -5.84 12.48
CA ASP A 56 -13.50 -6.59 11.22
C ASP A 56 -12.89 -5.73 10.10
N PRO A 57 -11.62 -5.34 10.23
CA PRO A 57 -10.97 -4.32 9.40
C PRO A 57 -10.80 -4.70 7.92
N GLY A 58 -11.18 -5.91 7.52
CA GLY A 58 -11.28 -6.30 6.12
C GLY A 58 -10.15 -7.20 5.65
N GLY A 59 -10.23 -7.56 4.36
CA GLY A 59 -9.18 -8.29 3.66
C GLY A 59 -8.11 -7.39 3.05
N VAL A 60 -6.96 -7.98 2.69
CA VAL A 60 -5.82 -7.26 2.07
C VAL A 60 -6.22 -6.47 0.83
N GLU A 61 -7.07 -7.03 -0.02
CA GLU A 61 -7.53 -6.40 -1.28
C GLU A 61 -8.23 -5.05 -1.09
N ILE A 62 -8.99 -4.89 0.01
CA ILE A 62 -9.71 -3.63 0.29
C ILE A 62 -8.94 -2.72 1.24
N PHE A 63 -7.79 -3.15 1.75
CA PHE A 63 -7.02 -2.41 2.74
C PHE A 63 -6.73 -0.97 2.31
N PRO A 64 -6.21 -0.67 1.09
CA PRO A 64 -5.88 0.70 0.72
C PRO A 64 -7.09 1.64 0.77
N ALA A 65 -8.24 1.17 0.30
CA ALA A 65 -9.44 1.97 0.20
C ALA A 65 -10.12 2.16 1.58
N VAL A 66 -10.12 1.12 2.43
CA VAL A 66 -10.61 1.23 3.81
C VAL A 66 -9.65 2.09 4.65
N PHE A 67 -8.34 1.94 4.47
CA PHE A 67 -7.31 2.75 5.12
C PHE A 67 -7.54 4.24 4.89
N ASP A 68 -7.64 4.65 3.62
CA ASP A 68 -7.91 6.05 3.23
C ASP A 68 -9.23 6.55 3.84
N ALA A 69 -10.28 5.72 3.84
CA ALA A 69 -11.56 6.10 4.42
C ALA A 69 -11.51 6.27 5.94
N VAL A 70 -10.78 5.39 6.66
CA VAL A 70 -10.62 5.44 8.12
C VAL A 70 -9.72 6.61 8.54
N GLU A 71 -8.62 6.86 7.82
CA GLU A 71 -7.69 7.96 8.12
C GLU A 71 -8.37 9.34 8.06
N ARG A 72 -9.36 9.50 7.17
CA ARG A 72 -10.20 10.72 7.09
C ARG A 72 -11.10 10.92 8.31
N GLU A 73 -11.46 9.86 9.02
CA GLU A 73 -12.41 9.89 10.14
C GLU A 73 -11.71 9.95 11.51
N VAL A 74 -10.52 9.36 11.62
CA VAL A 74 -9.76 9.31 12.87
C VAL A 74 -8.26 9.25 12.61
N PRO A 75 -7.45 9.98 13.41
CA PRO A 75 -6.01 9.73 13.42
C PRO A 75 -5.74 8.26 13.80
N LEU A 76 -4.94 7.56 13.00
CA LEU A 76 -4.61 6.14 13.25
C LEU A 76 -3.99 5.93 14.64
N ALA A 77 -3.37 6.98 15.18
CA ALA A 77 -2.82 6.98 16.54
C ALA A 77 -3.89 6.78 17.64
N GLU A 78 -5.15 7.11 17.37
CA GLU A 78 -6.27 6.93 18.30
C GLU A 78 -6.88 5.52 18.23
N ILE A 79 -6.58 4.73 17.19
CA ILE A 79 -7.05 3.35 17.09
C ILE A 79 -6.24 2.49 18.07
N LYS A 80 -6.87 2.14 19.20
CA LYS A 80 -6.22 1.37 20.29
C LYS A 80 -6.55 -0.12 20.25
N HIS A 81 -7.63 -0.48 19.58
CA HIS A 81 -8.09 -1.86 19.51
C HIS A 81 -8.54 -2.22 18.10
N ILE A 82 -8.20 -3.44 17.69
CA ILE A 82 -8.87 -4.14 16.60
C ILE A 82 -9.66 -5.30 17.20
N ILE A 83 -10.88 -5.53 16.71
CA ILE A 83 -11.68 -6.70 17.06
C ILE A 83 -11.89 -7.52 15.79
N LEU A 84 -11.51 -8.80 15.83
CA LEU A 84 -11.89 -9.79 14.83
C LEU A 84 -13.03 -10.63 15.39
N THR A 85 -14.19 -10.59 14.75
CA THR A 85 -15.36 -11.38 15.20
C THR A 85 -15.10 -12.87 15.11
N HIS A 86 -14.41 -13.30 14.04
CA HIS A 86 -14.02 -14.67 13.75
C HIS A 86 -12.79 -14.73 12.80
N GLU A 87 -12.49 -15.90 12.25
CA GLU A 87 -11.25 -16.20 11.53
C GLU A 87 -11.25 -15.90 10.02
N ASP A 88 -12.40 -15.57 9.41
CA ASP A 88 -12.48 -15.54 7.95
C ASP A 88 -11.55 -14.48 7.34
N PRO A 89 -10.99 -14.73 6.14
CA PRO A 89 -10.04 -13.81 5.52
C PRO A 89 -10.57 -12.39 5.30
N ASP A 90 -11.86 -12.25 5.03
CA ASP A 90 -12.51 -10.96 4.83
C ASP A 90 -12.76 -10.18 6.12
N ALA A 91 -12.70 -10.84 7.29
CA ALA A 91 -12.76 -10.16 8.58
C ALA A 91 -11.43 -9.52 8.94
N GLY A 92 -10.30 -10.21 8.70
CA GLY A 92 -9.03 -9.80 9.31
C GLY A 92 -7.75 -10.11 8.56
N SER A 93 -7.76 -10.57 7.29
CA SER A 93 -6.49 -10.86 6.60
C SER A 93 -5.60 -9.62 6.36
N SER A 94 -6.17 -8.42 6.41
CA SER A 94 -5.41 -7.15 6.37
C SER A 94 -4.76 -6.77 7.72
N LEU A 95 -4.94 -7.58 8.77
CA LEU A 95 -4.40 -7.29 10.11
C LEU A 95 -2.91 -6.89 10.12
N PRO A 96 -2.00 -7.57 9.40
CA PRO A 96 -0.59 -7.18 9.40
C PRO A 96 -0.38 -5.74 8.95
N LEU A 97 -1.12 -5.29 7.94
CA LEU A 97 -1.05 -3.95 7.36
C LEU A 97 -1.59 -2.91 8.34
N TRP A 98 -2.73 -3.19 8.98
CA TRP A 98 -3.28 -2.32 10.02
C TRP A 98 -2.34 -2.16 11.21
N ARG A 99 -1.63 -3.22 11.60
CA ARG A 99 -0.61 -3.12 12.64
C ARG A 99 0.58 -2.25 12.22
N GLU A 100 0.93 -2.19 10.94
CA GLU A 100 2.03 -1.33 10.47
C GLU A 100 1.71 0.17 10.56
N VAL A 101 0.43 0.53 10.42
CA VAL A 101 -0.02 1.92 10.33
C VAL A 101 -0.64 2.45 11.64
N CYS A 102 -1.11 1.57 12.52
CA CYS A 102 -1.62 1.90 13.85
C CYS A 102 -0.51 1.94 14.91
N VAL A 103 -0.82 2.41 16.13
CA VAL A 103 0.16 2.60 17.23
C VAL A 103 0.91 1.33 17.66
N ASP A 104 2.08 1.53 18.27
CA ASP A 104 2.95 0.47 18.83
C ASP A 104 2.31 -0.38 19.96
N GLU A 105 1.13 -0.01 20.48
CA GLU A 105 0.38 -0.70 21.54
C GLU A 105 -1.03 -1.16 21.10
N LEU A 106 -1.21 -1.47 19.82
CA LEU A 106 -2.49 -1.94 19.30
C LEU A 106 -2.86 -3.33 19.83
N LYS A 107 -3.99 -3.43 20.54
CA LYS A 107 -4.51 -4.73 21.02
C LYS A 107 -5.48 -5.34 20.02
N VAL A 108 -5.27 -6.61 19.68
CA VAL A 108 -6.10 -7.34 18.72
C VAL A 108 -6.92 -8.39 19.44
N HIS A 109 -8.22 -8.14 19.58
CA HIS A 109 -9.14 -9.08 20.23
C HIS A 109 -9.60 -10.12 19.23
N VAL A 110 -9.40 -11.40 19.57
CA VAL A 110 -9.74 -12.54 18.71
C VAL A 110 -10.33 -13.66 19.58
N PRO A 111 -11.33 -14.44 19.11
CA PRO A 111 -11.74 -15.66 19.78
C PRO A 111 -10.52 -16.51 20.16
N TRP A 112 -10.45 -16.96 21.42
CA TRP A 112 -9.31 -17.76 21.89
C TRP A 112 -9.04 -18.98 21.00
N LEU A 113 -10.11 -19.54 20.42
CA LEU A 113 -10.08 -20.68 19.51
C LEU A 113 -9.18 -20.43 18.29
N TRP A 114 -9.10 -19.19 17.81
CA TRP A 114 -8.38 -18.81 16.59
C TRP A 114 -6.99 -18.25 16.84
N LEU A 115 -6.60 -18.01 18.10
CA LEU A 115 -5.34 -17.37 18.45
C LEU A 115 -4.12 -17.98 17.73
N GLY A 116 -4.02 -19.32 17.73
CA GLY A 116 -2.94 -20.04 17.05
C GLY A 116 -3.01 -19.97 15.51
N TYR A 117 -4.20 -19.77 14.95
CA TYR A 117 -4.43 -19.70 13.50
C TYR A 117 -4.12 -18.31 12.96
N VAL A 118 -4.63 -17.25 13.62
CA VAL A 118 -4.35 -15.86 13.20
C VAL A 118 -2.88 -15.48 13.37
N THR A 119 -2.13 -16.19 14.22
CA THR A 119 -0.66 -16.09 14.32
C THR A 119 0.04 -16.44 13.00
N HIS A 120 -0.60 -17.17 12.08
CA HIS A 120 -0.08 -17.38 10.71
C HIS A 120 -0.17 -16.13 9.84
N TYR A 121 -1.12 -15.23 10.11
CA TYR A 121 -1.23 -13.93 9.44
C TYR A 121 -0.28 -12.92 10.07
N ASP A 122 -0.30 -12.81 11.39
CA ASP A 122 0.52 -11.85 12.13
C ASP A 122 0.99 -12.45 13.45
N ARG A 123 2.20 -13.00 13.47
CA ARG A 123 2.82 -13.52 14.70
C ARG A 123 3.17 -12.41 15.70
N GLU A 124 3.26 -11.17 15.24
CA GLU A 124 3.76 -10.04 16.02
C GLU A 124 2.65 -9.21 16.68
N ALA A 125 1.39 -9.46 16.35
CA ALA A 125 0.25 -8.78 16.94
C ALA A 125 0.10 -9.09 18.44
N ASP A 126 -0.24 -8.06 19.23
CA ASP A 126 -0.60 -8.20 20.64
C ASP A 126 -2.05 -8.71 20.77
N PHE A 127 -2.19 -10.03 20.66
CA PHE A 127 -3.49 -10.66 20.71
C PHE A 127 -4.05 -10.77 22.13
N VAL A 128 -5.31 -10.38 22.28
CA VAL A 128 -6.13 -10.61 23.46
C VAL A 128 -7.11 -11.74 23.15
N ALA A 129 -6.93 -12.88 23.81
CA ALA A 129 -7.81 -14.03 23.66
C ALA A 129 -9.17 -13.76 24.32
N VAL A 130 -10.22 -13.74 23.52
CA VAL A 130 -11.60 -13.58 23.98
C VAL A 130 -12.12 -14.95 24.42
N PRO A 131 -12.55 -15.12 25.69
CA PRO A 131 -13.12 -16.38 26.17
C PRO A 131 -14.52 -16.62 25.59
N ASP A 132 -14.99 -17.87 25.56
CA ASP A 132 -16.30 -18.23 24.97
C ASP A 132 -17.49 -17.50 25.59
N ASP A 133 -17.42 -17.13 26.88
CA ASP A 133 -18.48 -16.37 27.54
C ASP A 133 -18.51 -14.88 27.14
N GLY A 134 -17.56 -14.43 26.32
CA GLY A 134 -17.37 -13.04 25.92
C GLY A 134 -16.58 -12.22 26.94
N MET A 135 -16.39 -10.94 26.64
CA MET A 135 -15.71 -10.00 27.54
C MET A 135 -16.14 -8.55 27.29
N GLU A 136 -15.85 -7.68 28.25
CA GLU A 136 -15.96 -6.23 28.08
C GLU A 136 -14.60 -5.67 27.63
N ILE A 137 -14.63 -4.85 26.57
CA ILE A 137 -13.49 -4.07 26.09
C ILE A 137 -13.70 -2.63 26.53
N ARG A 138 -12.70 -2.06 27.21
CA ARG A 138 -12.68 -0.65 27.60
C ARG A 138 -11.61 0.08 26.82
N PHE A 139 -11.95 1.28 26.36
CA PHE A 139 -11.07 2.11 25.54
C PHE A 139 -11.40 3.59 25.77
N GLY A 140 -10.37 4.44 25.81
CA GLY A 140 -10.53 5.88 26.06
C GLY A 140 -11.31 6.22 27.34
N GLU A 141 -11.77 7.47 27.44
CA GLU A 141 -12.62 7.91 28.53
C GLU A 141 -14.10 7.54 28.23
N GLY A 142 -14.60 6.52 28.95
CA GLY A 142 -16.00 6.10 28.87
C GLY A 142 -16.35 5.13 27.73
N GLY A 143 -15.41 4.81 26.83
CA GLY A 143 -15.58 3.78 25.80
C GLY A 143 -15.70 2.39 26.41
N ARG A 144 -16.79 1.70 26.09
CA ARG A 144 -17.05 0.31 26.48
C ARG A 144 -17.80 -0.43 25.40
N LEU A 145 -17.34 -1.64 25.07
CA LEU A 145 -17.97 -2.59 24.16
C LEU A 145 -18.09 -3.94 24.84
N GLN A 146 -19.15 -4.68 24.55
CA GLN A 146 -19.40 -6.02 25.07
C GLN A 146 -19.34 -7.02 23.91
N LEU A 147 -18.47 -8.02 24.03
CA LEU A 147 -18.43 -9.13 23.08
C LEU A 147 -19.50 -10.16 23.49
N ILE A 148 -20.55 -10.27 22.68
CA ILE A 148 -21.67 -11.20 22.89
C ILE A 148 -21.36 -12.50 22.13
N PRO A 149 -21.36 -13.67 22.80
CA PRO A 149 -21.11 -14.95 22.14
C PRO A 149 -22.08 -15.22 20.99
N ALA A 150 -21.52 -15.60 19.83
CA ALA A 150 -22.23 -15.86 18.58
C ALA A 150 -21.72 -17.14 17.89
N HIS A 151 -21.21 -18.09 18.69
CA HIS A 151 -20.62 -19.35 18.22
C HIS A 151 -21.56 -20.13 17.28
N TYR A 152 -20.98 -20.74 16.25
CA TYR A 152 -21.64 -21.50 15.19
C TYR A 152 -22.57 -20.67 14.28
N LEU A 153 -22.41 -19.34 14.26
CA LEU A 153 -23.17 -18.42 13.41
C LEU A 153 -22.25 -17.48 12.61
N HIS A 154 -21.39 -17.97 11.71
CA HIS A 154 -21.23 -19.37 11.29
C HIS A 154 -20.03 -20.07 11.93
N SER A 155 -18.97 -19.31 12.23
CA SER A 155 -17.73 -19.82 12.81
C SER A 155 -17.92 -20.39 14.22
N PRO A 156 -17.25 -21.51 14.59
CA PRO A 156 -17.33 -22.07 15.94
C PRO A 156 -16.77 -21.13 17.02
N GLY A 157 -15.84 -20.23 16.68
CA GLY A 157 -15.38 -19.15 17.55
C GLY A 157 -15.82 -17.82 16.98
N ASN A 158 -16.94 -17.26 17.45
CA ASN A 158 -17.52 -16.07 16.86
C ASN A 158 -18.20 -15.17 17.91
N PHE A 159 -18.08 -13.85 17.76
CA PHE A 159 -18.71 -12.85 18.64
C PHE A 159 -19.39 -11.73 17.85
N SER A 160 -20.48 -11.22 18.41
CA SER A 160 -21.02 -9.90 18.05
C SER A 160 -20.48 -8.83 19.01
N VAL A 161 -20.39 -7.58 18.58
CA VAL A 161 -19.87 -6.46 19.38
C VAL A 161 -20.99 -5.49 19.71
N PHE A 162 -21.35 -5.35 20.98
CA PHE A 162 -22.43 -4.48 21.43
C PHE A 162 -21.92 -3.25 22.18
N ASP A 163 -22.43 -2.07 21.81
CA ASP A 163 -22.25 -0.85 22.57
C ASP A 163 -23.49 -0.58 23.45
N PRO A 164 -23.39 -0.73 24.78
CA PRO A 164 -24.51 -0.52 25.67
C PRO A 164 -24.92 0.96 25.85
N VAL A 165 -24.08 1.92 25.44
CA VAL A 165 -24.40 3.36 25.46
C VAL A 165 -25.10 3.74 24.15
N ALA A 166 -24.50 3.38 23.02
CA ALA A 166 -25.03 3.73 21.70
C ALA A 166 -26.23 2.86 21.29
N LYS A 167 -26.45 1.72 21.98
CA LYS A 167 -27.42 0.69 21.61
C LYS A 167 -27.22 0.18 20.18
N VAL A 168 -25.96 0.10 19.75
CA VAL A 168 -25.55 -0.43 18.44
C VAL A 168 -24.93 -1.81 18.62
N LEU A 169 -25.36 -2.78 17.81
CA LEU A 169 -24.77 -4.11 17.74
C LEU A 169 -24.12 -4.31 16.37
N PHE A 170 -22.81 -4.54 16.35
CA PHE A 170 -22.17 -5.16 15.19
C PHE A 170 -22.38 -6.67 15.27
N SER A 171 -23.14 -7.24 14.33
CA SER A 171 -23.58 -8.63 14.39
C SER A 171 -22.66 -9.61 13.65
N GLY A 172 -21.57 -9.13 13.02
CA GLY A 172 -20.73 -9.97 12.18
C GLY A 172 -21.52 -10.47 10.96
N ASP A 173 -21.36 -11.73 10.59
CA ASP A 173 -22.12 -12.35 9.49
C ASP A 173 -23.62 -12.50 9.74
N ILE A 174 -24.07 -12.40 11.00
CA ILE A 174 -25.50 -12.50 11.31
C ILE A 174 -26.19 -11.22 10.83
N GLY A 175 -27.22 -11.36 10.00
CA GLY A 175 -27.80 -10.23 9.25
C GLY A 175 -27.06 -9.93 7.94
N GLY A 176 -26.04 -10.71 7.60
CA GLY A 176 -25.27 -10.59 6.36
C GLY A 176 -26.11 -10.85 5.10
N ALA A 177 -26.00 -9.98 4.10
CA ALA A 177 -26.69 -10.11 2.83
C ALA A 177 -25.80 -9.81 1.61
N LEU A 178 -26.00 -10.56 0.52
CA LEU A 178 -25.45 -10.23 -0.80
C LEU A 178 -26.41 -9.32 -1.55
N VAL A 179 -26.37 -8.03 -1.24
CA VAL A 179 -27.29 -7.04 -1.82
C VAL A 179 -26.86 -6.70 -3.25
N PRO A 180 -27.75 -6.76 -4.26
CA PRO A 180 -27.43 -6.30 -5.61
C PRO A 180 -27.05 -4.82 -5.64
N PRO A 181 -26.13 -4.37 -6.51
CA PRO A 181 -25.71 -2.96 -6.59
C PRO A 181 -26.88 -1.97 -6.73
N ASP A 182 -27.91 -2.31 -7.51
CA ASP A 182 -29.09 -1.46 -7.73
C ASP A 182 -29.93 -1.24 -6.46
N ASP A 183 -29.77 -2.12 -5.47
CA ASP A 183 -30.48 -2.06 -4.18
C ASP A 183 -29.60 -1.51 -3.05
N ARG A 184 -28.42 -1.00 -3.40
CA ARG A 184 -27.52 -0.28 -2.48
C ARG A 184 -27.66 1.21 -2.69
N ASP A 185 -28.40 1.88 -1.81
CA ASP A 185 -28.45 3.34 -1.72
C ASP A 185 -28.17 3.81 -0.29
N GLY A 186 -26.91 3.64 0.12
CA GLY A 186 -26.43 3.87 1.48
C GLY A 186 -26.39 2.59 2.28
N PHE A 187 -26.08 2.71 3.57
CA PHE A 187 -25.98 1.56 4.46
C PHE A 187 -27.32 1.22 5.12
N VAL A 188 -28.20 2.20 5.32
CA VAL A 188 -29.46 1.99 6.05
C VAL A 188 -30.51 1.27 5.21
N LEU A 189 -31.07 0.20 5.77
CA LEU A 189 -32.17 -0.55 5.19
C LEU A 189 -33.43 0.32 5.04
N ARG A 190 -34.09 0.23 3.89
CA ARG A 190 -35.35 0.95 3.60
C ARG A 190 -36.54 0.04 3.31
N ASP A 191 -36.28 -1.20 2.88
CA ASP A 191 -37.31 -2.19 2.52
C ASP A 191 -36.88 -3.57 3.02
N PHE A 192 -37.34 -3.90 4.23
CA PHE A 192 -37.03 -5.17 4.87
C PHE A 192 -37.57 -6.38 4.10
N ASP A 193 -38.78 -6.29 3.55
CA ASP A 193 -39.42 -7.46 2.90
C ASP A 193 -38.66 -7.85 1.62
N ARG A 194 -38.16 -6.86 0.87
CA ARG A 194 -37.24 -7.11 -0.23
C ARG A 194 -35.89 -7.64 0.27
N HIS A 195 -35.32 -7.02 1.31
CA HIS A 195 -34.00 -7.38 1.82
C HIS A 195 -33.92 -8.80 2.39
N VAL A 196 -35.01 -9.31 2.98
CA VAL A 196 -35.13 -10.70 3.44
C VAL A 196 -34.75 -11.70 2.35
N THR A 197 -35.06 -11.41 1.08
CA THR A 197 -34.71 -12.30 -0.03
C THR A 197 -33.20 -12.47 -0.22
N TYR A 198 -32.40 -11.46 0.15
CA TYR A 198 -30.93 -11.49 0.13
C TYR A 198 -30.34 -12.15 1.37
N LEU A 199 -31.06 -12.12 2.50
CA LEU A 199 -30.67 -12.75 3.75
C LEU A 199 -30.86 -14.28 3.70
N THR A 200 -32.01 -14.74 3.18
CA THR A 200 -32.47 -16.13 3.32
C THR A 200 -31.43 -17.15 2.88
N GLY A 201 -30.96 -17.11 1.63
CA GLY A 201 -30.06 -18.14 1.11
C GLY A 201 -28.74 -18.23 1.87
N PHE A 202 -28.18 -17.08 2.25
CA PHE A 202 -26.95 -17.01 3.04
C PHE A 202 -27.15 -17.64 4.42
N HIS A 203 -28.16 -17.19 5.17
CA HIS A 203 -28.39 -17.68 6.53
C HIS A 203 -28.77 -19.16 6.57
N GLN A 204 -29.57 -19.64 5.62
CA GLN A 204 -29.92 -21.07 5.53
C GLN A 204 -28.69 -21.97 5.32
N ARG A 205 -27.72 -21.47 4.53
CA ARG A 205 -26.54 -22.21 4.12
C ARG A 205 -25.40 -22.14 5.14
N TRP A 206 -25.18 -20.98 5.74
CA TRP A 206 -24.01 -20.69 6.57
C TRP A 206 -24.26 -20.90 8.06
N MET A 207 -25.44 -20.57 8.58
CA MET A 207 -25.70 -20.64 10.02
C MET A 207 -25.80 -22.10 10.48
N GLY A 208 -25.01 -22.46 11.49
CA GLY A 208 -24.66 -23.85 11.79
C GLY A 208 -25.74 -24.64 12.54
N SER A 209 -26.52 -24.00 13.43
CA SER A 209 -27.60 -24.70 14.13
C SER A 209 -28.70 -23.77 14.68
N PRO A 210 -29.97 -24.24 14.72
CA PRO A 210 -31.05 -23.51 15.39
C PRO A 210 -30.78 -23.23 16.87
N ALA A 211 -30.14 -24.14 17.59
CA ALA A 211 -29.81 -23.95 19.00
C ALA A 211 -28.86 -22.76 19.24
N ALA A 212 -27.82 -22.63 18.41
CA ALA A 212 -26.90 -21.50 18.46
C ALA A 212 -27.61 -20.18 18.14
N ARG A 213 -28.45 -20.19 17.09
CA ARG A 213 -29.29 -19.04 16.72
C ARG A 213 -30.19 -18.61 17.87
N ASP A 214 -30.92 -19.53 18.48
CA ASP A 214 -31.90 -19.21 19.52
C ASP A 214 -31.22 -18.64 20.78
N ASP A 215 -30.05 -19.17 21.14
CA ASP A 215 -29.26 -18.61 22.24
C ASP A 215 -28.73 -17.20 21.92
N TRP A 216 -28.24 -16.97 20.70
CA TRP A 216 -27.80 -15.64 20.26
C TRP A 216 -28.95 -14.63 20.26
N ILE A 217 -30.11 -14.99 19.70
CA ILE A 217 -31.31 -14.14 19.69
C ILE A 217 -31.74 -13.78 21.11
N ARG A 218 -31.75 -14.75 22.04
CA ARG A 218 -32.07 -14.51 23.45
C ARG A 218 -31.12 -13.46 24.05
N ARG A 219 -29.81 -13.59 23.85
CA ARG A 219 -28.80 -12.64 24.37
C ARG A 219 -28.94 -11.26 23.74
N VAL A 220 -29.19 -11.19 22.44
CA VAL A 220 -29.37 -9.90 21.73
C VAL A 220 -30.64 -9.19 22.17
N ARG A 221 -31.76 -9.91 22.35
CA ARG A 221 -33.00 -9.33 22.90
C ARG A 221 -32.80 -8.81 24.33
N GLU A 222 -31.98 -9.49 25.14
CA GLU A 222 -31.61 -9.03 26.48
C GLU A 222 -30.74 -7.76 26.45
N ALA A 223 -29.78 -7.68 25.52
CA ALA A 223 -28.95 -6.49 25.31
C ALA A 223 -29.75 -5.27 24.81
N GLY A 224 -30.75 -5.52 23.97
CA GLY A 224 -31.69 -4.54 23.43
C GLY A 224 -31.03 -3.48 22.55
N PRO A 225 -30.47 -3.85 21.38
CA PRO A 225 -29.96 -2.87 20.41
C PRO A 225 -31.10 -2.14 19.69
N GLU A 226 -30.86 -0.88 19.34
CA GLU A 226 -31.72 -0.06 18.47
C GLU A 226 -31.22 -0.04 17.02
N ILE A 227 -29.95 -0.40 16.81
CA ILE A 227 -29.29 -0.51 15.51
C ILE A 227 -28.51 -1.83 15.44
N ILE A 228 -28.67 -2.59 14.36
CA ILE A 228 -27.85 -3.76 14.04
C ILE A 228 -27.08 -3.49 12.75
N VAL A 229 -25.76 -3.58 12.83
CA VAL A 229 -24.81 -3.42 11.72
C VAL A 229 -24.22 -4.79 11.38
N PRO A 230 -24.59 -5.43 10.26
CA PRO A 230 -23.92 -6.65 9.82
C PRO A 230 -22.58 -6.33 9.14
N GLN A 231 -21.67 -7.30 9.14
CA GLN A 231 -20.41 -7.26 8.39
C GLN A 231 -20.64 -7.27 6.87
N ARG A 232 -21.87 -7.56 6.41
CA ARG A 232 -22.25 -7.53 4.99
C ARG A 232 -23.68 -7.05 4.82
N GLY A 233 -23.95 -6.26 3.79
CA GLY A 233 -25.30 -5.81 3.47
C GLY A 233 -25.69 -4.54 4.22
N LEU A 234 -26.96 -4.44 4.64
CA LEU A 234 -27.56 -3.19 5.12
C LEU A 234 -27.81 -3.19 6.63
N VAL A 235 -27.79 -2.00 7.21
CA VAL A 235 -27.99 -1.70 8.63
C VAL A 235 -29.47 -1.68 8.96
N PHE A 236 -29.85 -2.44 9.98
CA PHE A 236 -31.21 -2.47 10.53
C PHE A 236 -31.34 -1.39 11.60
N THR A 237 -32.40 -0.60 11.54
CA THR A 237 -32.67 0.47 12.52
C THR A 237 -34.13 0.41 12.99
N GLY A 238 -34.36 0.81 14.24
CA GLY A 238 -35.72 0.91 14.79
C GLY A 238 -36.50 -0.40 14.69
N ALA A 239 -37.71 -0.36 14.11
CA ALA A 239 -38.58 -1.53 14.01
C ALA A 239 -38.01 -2.68 13.17
N ASP A 240 -37.08 -2.40 12.25
CA ASP A 240 -36.47 -3.44 11.41
C ASP A 240 -35.50 -4.33 12.20
N VAL A 241 -35.02 -3.89 13.36
CA VAL A 241 -34.26 -4.74 14.30
C VAL A 241 -35.14 -5.89 14.80
N ASP A 242 -36.33 -5.58 15.32
CA ASP A 242 -37.27 -6.61 15.80
C ASP A 242 -37.76 -7.50 14.65
N ARG A 243 -38.02 -6.92 13.47
CA ARG A 243 -38.40 -7.71 12.29
C ARG A 243 -37.30 -8.69 11.89
N PHE A 244 -36.04 -8.27 11.92
CA PHE A 244 -34.90 -9.14 11.65
C PHE A 244 -34.82 -10.29 12.65
N LEU A 245 -34.86 -10.00 13.95
CA LEU A 245 -34.77 -11.03 15.00
C LEU A 245 -35.93 -12.02 14.93
N ASN A 246 -37.16 -11.54 14.74
CA ASN A 246 -38.35 -12.38 14.58
C ASN A 246 -38.24 -13.27 13.32
N TRP A 247 -37.76 -12.71 12.21
CA TRP A 247 -37.54 -13.47 10.99
C TRP A 247 -36.49 -14.57 11.20
N PHE A 248 -35.34 -14.21 11.78
CA PHE A 248 -34.23 -15.14 11.96
C PHE A 248 -34.62 -16.32 12.85
N GLU A 249 -35.35 -16.05 13.95
CA GLU A 249 -35.91 -17.05 14.88
C GLU A 249 -36.80 -18.11 14.20
N THR A 250 -37.45 -17.75 13.09
CA THR A 250 -38.30 -18.68 12.32
C THR A 250 -37.57 -19.37 11.17
N LEU A 251 -36.39 -18.90 10.79
CA LEU A 251 -35.67 -19.38 9.62
C LEU A 251 -35.09 -20.78 9.83
N GLU A 252 -35.43 -21.72 8.97
CA GLU A 252 -34.76 -23.03 8.97
C GLU A 252 -33.30 -22.90 8.47
N ILE A 253 -32.32 -23.24 9.31
CA ILE A 253 -30.88 -23.12 9.01
C ILE A 253 -30.15 -24.46 9.06
N GLY A 254 -28.89 -24.51 8.61
CA GLY A 254 -28.11 -25.75 8.50
C GLY A 254 -28.66 -26.70 7.43
N THR A 255 -29.39 -26.18 6.45
CA THR A 255 -30.18 -26.98 5.50
C THR A 255 -29.33 -27.78 4.52
N ALA A 256 -28.06 -27.40 4.33
CA ALA A 256 -27.11 -28.08 3.44
C ALA A 256 -26.82 -29.54 3.85
N VAL A 257 -27.06 -29.91 5.11
CA VAL A 257 -26.86 -31.27 5.62
C VAL A 257 -27.91 -32.26 5.06
N ARG A 258 -29.07 -31.78 4.60
CA ARG A 258 -30.18 -32.63 4.15
C ARG A 258 -30.11 -33.06 2.68
N GLY A 259 -29.08 -32.62 1.93
CA GLY A 259 -28.88 -32.92 0.51
C GLY A 259 -29.86 -32.19 -0.41
N GLY A 260 -29.36 -31.39 -1.36
CA GLY A 260 -30.18 -30.71 -2.38
C GLY A 260 -29.96 -29.21 -2.59
N THR A 261 -28.92 -28.60 -2.02
CA THR A 261 -28.66 -27.15 -2.23
C THR A 261 -28.04 -26.90 -3.61
N PRO A 262 -28.53 -25.94 -4.41
CA PRO A 262 -27.97 -25.63 -5.72
C PRO A 262 -26.49 -25.23 -5.62
N GLN A 263 -25.65 -25.78 -6.50
CA GLN A 263 -24.29 -25.26 -6.71
C GLN A 263 -24.36 -23.88 -7.38
N ARG A 264 -23.37 -23.02 -7.08
CA ARG A 264 -23.13 -21.77 -7.82
C ARG A 264 -22.99 -22.15 -9.30
N GLN A 265 -23.91 -21.71 -10.16
CA GLN A 265 -23.76 -21.92 -11.60
C GLN A 265 -22.54 -21.13 -12.07
N THR A 266 -21.55 -21.82 -12.63
CA THR A 266 -20.46 -21.21 -13.37
C THR A 266 -21.03 -20.53 -14.62
N PRO A 267 -20.52 -19.35 -15.03
CA PRO A 267 -20.83 -18.80 -16.35
C PRO A 267 -20.46 -19.83 -17.41
N ALA A 268 -21.34 -20.03 -18.40
CA ALA A 268 -21.17 -21.02 -19.44
C ALA A 268 -19.79 -20.90 -20.10
N SER A 269 -19.02 -21.99 -20.04
CA SER A 269 -17.74 -22.13 -20.73
C SER A 269 -17.97 -21.97 -22.24
N GLY A 270 -17.52 -20.85 -22.80
CA GLY A 270 -17.25 -20.74 -24.22
C GLY A 270 -16.22 -21.80 -24.60
N THR A 271 -16.56 -22.62 -25.59
CA THR A 271 -15.78 -23.75 -26.11
C THR A 271 -14.35 -23.35 -26.47
N ALA A 272 -13.37 -23.92 -25.77
CA ALA A 272 -11.98 -23.95 -26.22
C ALA A 272 -11.80 -25.03 -27.31
N PRO A 273 -11.08 -24.79 -28.42
CA PRO A 273 -10.73 -25.83 -29.37
C PRO A 273 -9.64 -26.75 -28.81
N ALA A 274 -9.71 -28.03 -29.20
CA ALA A 274 -8.87 -29.11 -28.72
C ALA A 274 -7.36 -28.91 -28.98
N ALA A 275 -6.55 -29.35 -28.02
CA ALA A 275 -5.10 -29.42 -28.09
C ALA A 275 -4.64 -30.41 -29.17
N ALA A 276 -3.86 -29.91 -30.15
CA ALA A 276 -3.04 -30.73 -31.01
C ALA A 276 -1.62 -30.78 -30.45
N GLN A 277 -1.14 -31.99 -30.14
CA GLN A 277 0.25 -32.26 -29.77
C GLN A 277 1.13 -32.14 -31.03
N THR A 278 2.07 -31.21 -31.03
CA THR A 278 3.20 -31.19 -31.98
C THR A 278 4.50 -30.96 -31.22
N ALA A 279 5.48 -31.83 -31.49
CA ALA A 279 6.79 -31.86 -30.85
C ALA A 279 7.62 -30.59 -31.09
N ALA A 280 8.45 -30.23 -30.12
CA ALA A 280 9.35 -29.08 -30.16
C ALA A 280 10.51 -29.27 -31.18
N PRO A 281 10.91 -28.22 -31.93
CA PRO A 281 12.13 -28.24 -32.73
C PRO A 281 13.38 -27.95 -31.88
N PRO A 282 14.59 -28.37 -32.32
CA PRO A 282 15.83 -28.16 -31.57
C PRO A 282 16.31 -26.70 -31.66
N PRO A 283 17.19 -26.25 -30.74
CA PRO A 283 17.65 -24.86 -30.69
C PRO A 283 18.60 -24.54 -31.85
N PRO A 284 18.55 -23.32 -32.43
CA PRO A 284 19.54 -22.90 -33.41
C PRO A 284 20.85 -22.42 -32.74
N GLU A 285 21.96 -22.66 -33.42
CA GLU A 285 23.31 -22.25 -33.02
C GLU A 285 23.51 -20.73 -33.00
N ALA A 286 24.40 -20.29 -32.10
CA ALA A 286 24.75 -18.90 -31.86
C ALA A 286 25.43 -18.22 -33.06
N ALA A 287 24.91 -17.05 -33.46
CA ALA A 287 25.53 -16.16 -34.43
C ALA A 287 26.23 -14.97 -33.72
N PRO A 288 27.29 -14.40 -34.33
CA PRO A 288 28.22 -13.52 -33.62
C PRO A 288 27.66 -12.10 -33.42
N ALA A 289 28.17 -11.42 -32.39
CA ALA A 289 27.74 -10.10 -31.96
C ALA A 289 27.90 -9.02 -33.05
N PRO A 290 26.88 -8.15 -33.30
CA PRO A 290 27.03 -7.00 -34.15
C PRO A 290 27.51 -5.77 -33.36
N THR A 291 28.33 -4.96 -34.03
CA THR A 291 28.86 -3.64 -33.63
C THR A 291 27.73 -2.59 -33.64
N PRO A 292 27.84 -1.47 -32.89
CA PRO A 292 26.71 -0.61 -32.57
C PRO A 292 26.34 0.30 -33.75
N ALA A 293 25.10 0.18 -34.22
CA ALA A 293 24.48 1.12 -35.15
C ALA A 293 23.31 1.82 -34.44
N ALA A 294 23.14 3.13 -34.73
CA ALA A 294 22.23 4.07 -34.10
C ALA A 294 20.78 3.54 -33.92
N SER A 295 20.21 3.75 -32.72
CA SER A 295 18.86 3.32 -32.33
C SER A 295 17.75 4.02 -33.14
N PRO A 296 16.82 3.28 -33.79
CA PRO A 296 15.78 3.84 -34.65
C PRO A 296 14.44 4.14 -33.93
N ILE A 297 14.44 4.50 -32.65
CA ILE A 297 13.18 4.65 -31.86
C ILE A 297 12.70 6.12 -31.75
N PHE A 298 13.56 7.10 -31.99
CA PHE A 298 13.21 8.52 -31.80
C PHE A 298 12.49 9.09 -33.03
N GLY A 299 11.16 9.22 -32.94
CA GLY A 299 10.35 9.93 -33.95
C GLY A 299 8.91 9.43 -34.14
N ALA A 300 8.54 8.24 -33.65
CA ALA A 300 7.20 7.68 -33.83
C ALA A 300 6.15 8.17 -32.81
N GLY A 301 6.57 8.79 -31.71
CA GLY A 301 5.68 9.17 -30.60
C GLY A 301 4.77 10.36 -30.87
N LYS A 302 5.12 11.30 -31.76
CA LYS A 302 4.27 12.47 -32.05
C LYS A 302 2.94 12.11 -32.75
N PRO A 303 2.93 11.30 -33.83
CA PRO A 303 1.68 10.79 -34.40
C PRO A 303 0.85 10.00 -33.39
N LEU A 304 1.51 9.25 -32.50
CA LEU A 304 0.85 8.42 -31.51
C LEU A 304 0.21 9.24 -30.37
N ALA A 305 0.92 10.21 -29.80
CA ALA A 305 0.37 11.15 -28.82
C ALA A 305 -0.79 11.96 -29.39
N ARG A 306 -0.67 12.41 -30.64
CA ARG A 306 -1.76 13.09 -31.34
C ARG A 306 -2.96 12.17 -31.57
N ALA A 307 -2.72 10.93 -31.99
CA ALA A 307 -3.78 9.92 -32.15
C ALA A 307 -4.46 9.60 -30.81
N PHE A 308 -3.73 9.54 -29.69
CA PHE A 308 -4.32 9.36 -28.36
C PHE A 308 -5.16 10.57 -27.96
N LYS A 309 -4.62 11.78 -28.10
CA LYS A 309 -5.34 13.01 -27.82
C LYS A 309 -6.62 13.12 -28.66
N ASP A 310 -6.55 12.80 -29.94
CA ASP A 310 -7.70 12.80 -30.85
C ASP A 310 -8.71 11.67 -30.53
N SER A 311 -8.25 10.54 -29.98
CA SER A 311 -9.11 9.44 -29.54
C SER A 311 -9.83 9.71 -28.21
N GLY A 312 -9.32 10.65 -27.39
CA GLY A 312 -9.82 10.93 -26.05
C GLY A 312 -9.56 9.81 -25.02
N ARG A 313 -8.77 8.79 -25.38
CA ARG A 313 -8.37 7.71 -24.45
C ARG A 313 -7.35 8.25 -23.44
N ARG A 314 -7.59 7.96 -22.17
CA ARG A 314 -6.68 8.24 -21.05
C ARG A 314 -6.27 6.90 -20.42
N PHE A 315 -5.11 6.89 -19.78
CA PHE A 315 -4.50 5.73 -19.16
C PHE A 315 -4.27 5.99 -17.66
N ARG A 316 -4.14 4.91 -16.89
CA ARG A 316 -3.58 5.00 -15.54
C ARG A 316 -2.06 4.89 -15.60
N LEU A 317 -1.34 5.78 -14.93
CA LEU A 317 0.11 5.70 -14.79
C LEU A 317 0.47 4.80 -13.60
N ILE A 318 1.35 3.83 -13.82
CA ILE A 318 1.97 3.02 -12.76
C ILE A 318 3.45 3.37 -12.69
N THR A 319 3.88 3.96 -11.59
CA THR A 319 5.26 4.44 -11.45
C THR A 319 5.75 4.38 -10.00
N ARG A 320 7.00 4.76 -9.75
CA ARG A 320 7.57 4.84 -8.40
C ARG A 320 7.25 6.18 -7.75
N SER A 321 7.12 6.21 -6.43
CA SER A 321 6.98 7.45 -5.66
C SER A 321 8.35 8.12 -5.43
N ASP A 322 9.04 8.47 -6.51
CA ASP A 322 10.30 9.22 -6.51
C ASP A 322 10.29 10.32 -7.59
N PHE A 323 11.39 11.08 -7.67
CA PHE A 323 11.45 12.26 -8.54
C PHE A 323 11.37 11.92 -10.04
N ASP A 324 11.84 10.74 -10.45
CA ASP A 324 11.68 10.26 -11.83
C ASP A 324 10.22 9.92 -12.13
N GLY A 325 9.52 9.25 -11.21
CA GLY A 325 8.08 9.01 -11.31
C GLY A 325 7.24 10.29 -11.33
N LEU A 326 7.61 11.29 -10.51
CA LEU A 326 6.99 12.62 -10.52
C LEU A 326 7.12 13.28 -11.89
N ALA A 327 8.32 13.30 -12.46
CA ALA A 327 8.57 13.89 -13.77
C ALA A 327 7.87 13.12 -14.90
N CYS A 328 7.80 11.79 -14.82
CA CYS A 328 7.00 10.98 -15.73
C CYS A 328 5.53 11.38 -15.70
N ALA A 329 4.96 11.58 -14.51
CA ALA A 329 3.59 12.04 -14.35
C ALA A 329 3.38 13.44 -14.97
N VAL A 330 4.27 14.39 -14.68
CA VAL A 330 4.25 15.74 -15.27
C VAL A 330 4.20 15.69 -16.81
N LEU A 331 5.09 14.91 -17.42
CA LEU A 331 5.16 14.74 -18.88
C LEU A 331 3.86 14.14 -19.43
N LEU A 332 3.40 13.03 -18.86
CA LEU A 332 2.23 12.32 -19.37
C LEU A 332 0.94 13.11 -19.15
N GLU A 333 0.84 13.91 -18.09
CA GLU A 333 -0.30 14.79 -17.84
C GLU A 333 -0.31 16.00 -18.79
N GLU A 334 0.85 16.55 -19.17
CA GLU A 334 0.94 17.63 -20.16
C GLU A 334 0.46 17.18 -21.55
N LEU A 335 0.74 15.93 -21.92
CA LEU A 335 0.19 15.31 -23.13
C LEU A 335 -1.30 14.95 -22.99
N GLU A 336 -1.84 15.09 -21.77
CA GLU A 336 -3.14 14.62 -21.36
C GLU A 336 -3.29 13.11 -21.63
N LEU A 337 -2.27 12.29 -21.42
CA LEU A 337 -2.38 10.85 -21.65
C LEU A 337 -2.91 10.09 -20.44
N ILE A 338 -2.86 10.68 -19.25
CA ILE A 338 -3.22 10.02 -18.01
C ILE A 338 -4.36 10.71 -17.28
N ASP A 339 -5.16 9.95 -16.54
CA ASP A 339 -6.23 10.44 -15.67
C ASP A 339 -6.24 9.81 -14.26
N ASP A 340 -5.32 8.87 -14.01
CA ASP A 340 -5.09 8.23 -12.72
C ASP A 340 -3.61 7.90 -12.54
N ILE A 341 -3.13 7.85 -11.29
CA ILE A 341 -1.73 7.57 -10.96
C ILE A 341 -1.66 6.64 -9.76
N LEU A 342 -1.01 5.50 -9.96
CA LEU A 342 -0.72 4.51 -8.94
C LEU A 342 0.79 4.46 -8.69
N PHE A 343 1.20 4.86 -7.48
CA PHE A 343 2.58 4.66 -7.04
C PHE A 343 2.78 3.25 -6.49
N VAL A 344 3.80 2.56 -6.98
CA VAL A 344 4.12 1.18 -6.59
C VAL A 344 5.60 1.02 -6.30
N HIS A 345 5.93 0.04 -5.46
CA HIS A 345 7.30 -0.43 -5.32
C HIS A 345 7.61 -1.47 -6.42
N PRO A 346 8.82 -1.49 -7.03
CA PRO A 346 9.17 -2.44 -8.10
C PRO A 346 8.87 -3.90 -7.79
N ARG A 347 9.06 -4.27 -6.52
CA ARG A 347 8.76 -5.60 -5.98
C ARG A 347 7.30 -6.03 -6.20
N GLN A 348 6.34 -5.12 -6.05
CA GLN A 348 4.91 -5.41 -6.19
C GLN A 348 4.58 -5.79 -7.65
N MET A 349 5.20 -5.10 -8.61
CA MET A 349 5.09 -5.45 -10.03
C MET A 349 5.69 -6.84 -10.31
N GLN A 350 6.87 -7.15 -9.74
CA GLN A 350 7.54 -8.44 -9.94
C GLN A 350 6.73 -9.62 -9.39
N TYR A 351 6.02 -9.44 -8.28
CA TYR A 351 5.18 -10.48 -7.69
C TYR A 351 3.76 -10.53 -8.26
N GLY A 352 3.40 -9.63 -9.19
CA GLY A 352 2.06 -9.58 -9.77
C GLY A 352 0.99 -9.13 -8.78
N GLU A 353 1.37 -8.37 -7.75
CA GLU A 353 0.47 -7.80 -6.73
C GLU A 353 -0.28 -6.56 -7.25
N VAL A 354 0.13 -6.02 -8.39
CA VAL A 354 -0.50 -4.88 -9.04
C VAL A 354 -1.39 -5.40 -10.17
N ASP A 355 -2.69 -5.07 -10.12
CA ASP A 355 -3.60 -5.39 -11.21
C ASP A 355 -3.31 -4.47 -12.39
N VAL A 356 -2.72 -5.04 -13.45
CA VAL A 356 -2.31 -4.32 -14.65
C VAL A 356 -3.09 -4.81 -15.88
N THR A 357 -3.41 -3.86 -16.73
CA THR A 357 -4.32 -3.99 -17.87
C THR A 357 -3.76 -3.23 -19.08
N ASP A 358 -4.42 -3.39 -20.23
CA ASP A 358 -4.11 -2.61 -21.43
C ASP A 358 -4.59 -1.15 -21.34
N ASN A 359 -5.07 -0.70 -20.18
CA ASN A 359 -5.36 0.69 -19.86
C ASN A 359 -4.25 1.36 -19.02
N ASP A 360 -3.12 0.67 -18.79
CA ASP A 360 -2.02 1.16 -17.99
C ASP A 360 -0.82 1.60 -18.84
N ILE A 361 -0.19 2.71 -18.45
CA ILE A 361 1.17 3.07 -18.86
C ILE A 361 2.06 2.90 -17.65
N SER A 362 3.22 2.26 -17.80
CA SER A 362 4.19 2.15 -16.71
C SER A 362 5.48 2.90 -16.99
N THR A 363 6.09 3.47 -15.95
CA THR A 363 7.40 4.11 -16.02
C THR A 363 8.26 3.71 -14.83
N ASN A 364 9.55 3.43 -15.08
CA ASN A 364 10.54 3.07 -14.05
C ASN A 364 10.07 1.94 -13.11
N VAL A 365 9.33 0.97 -13.64
CA VAL A 365 8.91 -0.22 -12.89
C VAL A 365 9.04 -1.47 -13.76
N PRO A 366 9.21 -2.66 -13.15
CA PRO A 366 9.41 -3.89 -13.89
C PRO A 366 8.32 -4.15 -14.93
N PHE A 367 8.74 -4.48 -16.15
CA PHE A 367 7.86 -4.72 -17.30
C PHE A 367 6.85 -5.86 -17.05
N ASP A 368 5.59 -5.61 -17.45
CA ASP A 368 4.52 -6.60 -17.58
C ASP A 368 3.90 -6.51 -18.98
N GLU A 369 3.66 -7.65 -19.63
CA GLU A 369 3.21 -7.72 -21.02
C GLU A 369 1.77 -7.24 -21.24
N ARG A 370 0.96 -7.19 -20.18
CA ARG A 370 -0.45 -6.74 -20.23
C ARG A 370 -0.58 -5.22 -20.35
N ILE A 371 0.46 -4.48 -19.97
CA ILE A 371 0.49 -3.01 -19.96
C ILE A 371 0.47 -2.46 -21.37
N TYR A 372 -0.22 -1.35 -21.57
CA TYR A 372 -0.32 -0.73 -22.89
C TYR A 372 1.03 -0.25 -23.43
N LEU A 373 1.77 0.50 -22.61
CA LEU A 373 3.10 1.01 -22.94
C LEU A 373 3.94 1.11 -21.67
N ALA A 374 5.13 0.53 -21.68
CA ALA A 374 6.06 0.52 -20.57
C ALA A 374 7.34 1.27 -20.95
N PHE A 375 7.74 2.25 -20.15
CA PHE A 375 8.96 3.04 -20.32
C PHE A 375 10.00 2.67 -19.26
N ASP A 376 11.18 2.28 -19.72
CA ASP A 376 12.26 1.85 -18.84
C ASP A 376 13.63 2.29 -19.39
N HIS A 377 14.65 2.25 -18.53
CA HIS A 377 16.03 2.56 -18.86
C HIS A 377 17.03 1.60 -18.14
N HIS A 378 16.54 0.61 -17.39
CA HIS A 378 17.39 -0.35 -16.71
C HIS A 378 17.81 -1.50 -17.64
N LEU A 379 19.11 -1.64 -17.88
CA LEU A 379 19.65 -2.74 -18.68
C LEU A 379 19.24 -4.13 -18.14
N SER A 380 19.11 -4.29 -16.81
CA SER A 380 18.67 -5.54 -16.17
C SER A 380 17.28 -5.99 -16.62
N GLU A 381 16.39 -5.06 -17.00
CA GLU A 381 15.06 -5.40 -17.47
C GLU A 381 15.08 -5.97 -18.89
N MET A 382 16.05 -5.57 -19.73
CA MET A 382 16.26 -6.21 -21.04
C MET A 382 16.63 -7.69 -20.89
N GLU A 383 17.52 -8.00 -19.94
CA GLU A 383 17.93 -9.37 -19.64
C GLU A 383 16.77 -10.19 -19.07
N ARG A 384 15.98 -9.60 -18.16
CA ARG A 384 14.83 -10.26 -17.52
C ARG A 384 13.71 -10.58 -18.52
N VAL A 385 13.39 -9.65 -19.42
CA VAL A 385 12.28 -9.80 -20.39
C VAL A 385 12.65 -10.77 -21.54
N GLY A 386 13.96 -11.01 -21.75
CA GLY A 386 14.43 -12.03 -22.69
C GLY A 386 14.22 -11.68 -24.16
N GLY A 387 14.14 -10.39 -24.51
CA GLY A 387 13.98 -9.92 -25.89
C GLY A 387 13.24 -8.59 -26.02
N ARG A 388 13.12 -8.09 -27.25
CA ARG A 388 12.38 -6.86 -27.55
C ARG A 388 10.88 -7.13 -27.58
N ARG A 389 10.10 -6.26 -26.95
CA ARG A 389 8.62 -6.26 -26.98
C ARG A 389 8.14 -4.94 -27.59
N ASP A 390 7.03 -4.97 -28.31
CA ASP A 390 6.54 -3.82 -29.05
C ASP A 390 6.02 -2.69 -28.13
N ASN A 391 5.48 -3.06 -26.97
CA ASN A 391 5.02 -2.15 -25.92
C ASN A 391 6.08 -1.81 -24.86
N HIS A 392 7.33 -2.26 -25.03
CA HIS A 392 8.43 -1.98 -24.11
C HIS A 392 9.39 -0.96 -24.73
N VAL A 393 9.22 0.30 -24.35
CA VAL A 393 10.07 1.42 -24.77
C VAL A 393 11.21 1.53 -23.77
N ILE A 394 12.35 0.95 -24.13
CA ILE A 394 13.53 0.92 -23.27
C ILE A 394 14.73 1.60 -23.94
N ASP A 395 15.37 2.52 -23.22
CA ASP A 395 16.66 3.09 -23.60
C ASP A 395 17.67 2.96 -22.44
N PRO A 396 18.57 1.97 -22.46
CA PRO A 396 19.51 1.74 -21.38
C PRO A 396 20.61 2.82 -21.27
N THR A 397 20.67 3.76 -22.22
CA THR A 397 21.59 4.89 -22.19
C THR A 397 20.95 6.15 -21.62
N ALA A 398 19.63 6.16 -21.46
CA ALA A 398 18.92 7.26 -20.86
C ALA A 398 19.21 7.33 -19.35
N PRO A 399 19.47 8.54 -18.82
CA PRO A 399 19.78 8.73 -17.40
C PRO A 399 18.59 8.58 -16.45
N SER A 400 17.36 8.55 -16.97
CA SER A 400 16.09 8.45 -16.22
C SER A 400 14.99 7.89 -17.12
N ALA A 401 13.91 7.32 -16.55
CA ALA A 401 12.74 6.91 -17.35
C ALA A 401 11.97 8.12 -17.90
N ALA A 402 11.92 9.23 -17.16
CA ALA A 402 11.35 10.49 -17.63
C ALA A 402 12.04 10.96 -18.91
N ARG A 403 13.37 10.81 -19.04
CA ARG A 403 14.07 11.13 -20.28
C ARG A 403 13.67 10.22 -21.44
N VAL A 404 13.37 8.94 -21.17
CA VAL A 404 12.83 8.02 -22.18
C VAL A 404 11.47 8.51 -22.67
N VAL A 405 10.57 8.86 -21.76
CA VAL A 405 9.24 9.43 -22.08
C VAL A 405 9.40 10.72 -22.88
N TYR A 406 10.22 11.66 -22.39
CA TYR A 406 10.50 12.94 -23.02
C TYR A 406 10.98 12.78 -24.46
N ASN A 407 12.00 11.95 -24.68
CA ASN A 407 12.56 11.72 -26.01
C ASN A 407 11.59 10.96 -26.93
N TYR A 408 10.84 9.99 -26.39
CA TYR A 408 9.87 9.21 -27.15
C TYR A 408 8.78 10.10 -27.77
N PHE A 409 8.26 11.06 -27.01
CA PHE A 409 7.22 11.99 -27.47
C PHE A 409 7.74 13.24 -28.19
N GLY A 410 9.04 13.30 -28.49
CA GLY A 410 9.61 14.30 -29.39
C GLY A 410 10.40 15.42 -28.71
N GLY A 411 10.80 15.23 -27.44
CA GLY A 411 11.67 16.13 -26.71
C GLY A 411 11.10 17.54 -26.56
N GLU A 412 11.94 18.55 -26.74
CA GLU A 412 11.58 19.97 -26.57
C GLU A 412 10.40 20.38 -27.45
N GLU A 413 10.32 19.85 -28.68
CA GLU A 413 9.18 20.13 -29.56
C GLU A 413 7.89 19.43 -29.11
N GLY A 414 7.97 18.36 -28.31
CA GLY A 414 6.84 17.63 -27.74
C GLY A 414 6.33 18.20 -26.42
N PHE A 415 7.22 18.86 -25.66
CA PHE A 415 6.96 19.39 -24.32
C PHE A 415 7.41 20.86 -24.21
N PRO A 416 6.74 21.79 -24.92
CA PRO A 416 7.17 23.19 -24.95
C PRO A 416 6.99 23.93 -23.61
N TYR A 417 6.22 23.39 -22.67
CA TYR A 417 5.97 24.00 -21.35
C TYR A 417 6.69 23.30 -20.20
N VAL A 418 7.28 22.12 -20.44
CA VAL A 418 8.13 21.47 -19.45
C VAL A 418 9.50 22.11 -19.49
N SER A 419 9.96 22.61 -18.33
CA SER A 419 11.25 23.28 -18.25
C SER A 419 12.40 22.29 -18.51
N GLY A 420 13.42 22.74 -19.26
CA GLY A 420 14.65 21.97 -19.44
C GLY A 420 15.35 21.70 -18.10
N GLU A 421 15.24 22.63 -17.16
CA GLU A 421 15.80 22.51 -15.80
C GLU A 421 15.21 21.33 -15.02
N LEU A 422 13.89 21.10 -15.11
CA LEU A 422 13.27 19.93 -14.48
C LEU A 422 13.84 18.63 -15.06
N MET A 423 13.95 18.54 -16.39
CA MET A 423 14.48 17.35 -17.05
C MET A 423 15.95 17.11 -16.71
N ASP A 424 16.76 18.15 -16.63
CA ASP A 424 18.16 18.06 -16.23
C ASP A 424 18.31 17.62 -14.77
N ALA A 425 17.45 18.14 -13.88
CA ALA A 425 17.43 17.75 -12.48
C ALA A 425 17.02 16.29 -12.27
N VAL A 426 16.02 15.80 -13.00
CA VAL A 426 15.57 14.39 -12.92
C VAL A 426 16.66 13.45 -13.40
N ASP A 427 17.33 13.81 -14.50
CA ASP A 427 18.48 13.06 -15.01
C ASP A 427 19.64 13.06 -14.02
N GLN A 428 19.88 14.18 -13.33
CA GLN A 428 20.88 14.27 -12.27
C GLN A 428 20.54 13.35 -11.10
N ALA A 429 19.27 13.37 -10.66
CA ALA A 429 18.78 12.62 -9.51
C ALA A 429 18.88 11.11 -9.68
N ASP A 430 18.34 10.59 -10.78
CA ASP A 430 18.24 9.15 -10.97
C ASP A 430 19.62 8.51 -11.27
N SER A 431 20.46 9.21 -12.03
CA SER A 431 21.86 8.80 -12.28
C SER A 431 22.83 9.14 -11.13
N ALA A 432 22.32 9.78 -10.08
CA ALA A 432 23.06 10.29 -8.92
C ALA A 432 24.34 11.06 -9.30
N ARG A 433 24.25 11.94 -10.30
CA ARG A 433 25.35 12.81 -10.78
C ARG A 433 25.33 14.17 -10.05
N TYR A 434 25.33 14.10 -8.73
CA TYR A 434 25.44 15.29 -7.88
C TYR A 434 26.87 15.75 -7.72
N GLU A 435 27.06 17.06 -7.66
CA GLU A 435 28.29 17.67 -7.18
C GLU A 435 28.31 17.69 -5.65
N MET A 436 29.49 17.97 -5.08
CA MET A 436 29.65 17.99 -3.61
C MET A 436 28.73 19.01 -2.95
N ASP A 437 28.62 20.20 -3.52
CA ASP A 437 27.80 21.28 -3.00
C ASP A 437 26.30 20.98 -3.13
N ASP A 438 25.87 20.22 -4.14
CA ASP A 438 24.48 19.77 -4.23
C ASP A 438 24.09 18.92 -3.02
N VAL A 439 25.04 18.19 -2.44
CA VAL A 439 24.82 17.32 -1.27
C VAL A 439 25.04 18.06 0.05
N LEU A 440 26.08 18.89 0.12
CA LEU A 440 26.48 19.66 1.31
C LEU A 440 25.68 20.95 1.52
N ASP A 441 24.98 21.44 0.50
CA ASP A 441 24.04 22.55 0.59
C ASP A 441 23.00 22.49 -0.55
N PRO A 442 22.06 21.52 -0.52
CA PRO A 442 21.12 21.35 -1.60
C PRO A 442 20.23 22.58 -1.74
N GLN A 443 20.13 23.07 -2.97
CA GLN A 443 19.24 24.16 -3.38
C GLN A 443 18.38 23.70 -4.56
N GLY A 444 17.33 24.46 -4.84
CA GLY A 444 16.50 24.25 -6.04
C GLY A 444 15.98 22.81 -6.15
N TRP A 445 16.13 22.23 -7.34
CA TRP A 445 15.63 20.89 -7.64
C TRP A 445 16.34 19.77 -6.87
N ALA A 446 17.63 19.95 -6.53
CA ALA A 446 18.34 18.97 -5.72
C ALA A 446 17.74 18.89 -4.31
N LEU A 447 17.39 20.04 -3.71
CA LEU A 447 16.69 20.11 -2.44
C LEU A 447 15.32 19.45 -2.52
N LEU A 448 14.52 19.79 -3.53
CA LEU A 448 13.21 19.17 -3.73
C LEU A 448 13.32 17.65 -3.86
N ASN A 449 14.25 17.15 -4.66
CA ASN A 449 14.47 15.71 -4.78
C ASN A 449 14.82 15.08 -3.42
N PHE A 450 15.72 15.68 -2.64
CA PHE A 450 16.08 15.09 -1.35
C PHE A 450 14.94 15.09 -0.33
N ILE A 451 14.09 16.11 -0.28
CA ILE A 451 12.96 16.09 0.65
C ILE A 451 11.84 15.14 0.19
N MET A 452 11.76 14.84 -1.11
CA MET A 452 10.82 13.84 -1.65
C MET A 452 11.37 12.42 -1.60
N ASP A 453 12.68 12.22 -1.51
CA ASP A 453 13.30 10.91 -1.40
C ASP A 453 12.95 10.26 -0.05
N PRO A 454 12.20 9.14 -0.02
CA PRO A 454 11.85 8.47 1.23
C PRO A 454 13.09 8.03 2.04
N ARG A 455 14.24 7.83 1.39
CA ARG A 455 15.51 7.44 2.03
C ARG A 455 16.15 8.57 2.82
N THR A 456 15.76 9.82 2.57
CA THR A 456 16.13 10.97 3.43
C THR A 456 15.56 10.83 4.84
N GLY A 457 14.45 10.08 4.98
CA GLY A 457 13.91 9.73 6.27
C GLY A 457 13.03 10.79 6.91
N LEU A 458 12.54 11.78 6.14
CA LEU A 458 11.55 12.75 6.62
C LEU A 458 10.29 12.06 7.13
N GLY A 459 9.88 10.94 6.53
CA GLY A 459 8.74 10.15 6.97
C GLY A 459 8.85 9.54 8.38
N ARG A 460 10.04 9.57 9.01
CA ARG A 460 10.19 9.19 10.44
C ARG A 460 9.56 10.21 11.37
N PHE A 461 9.38 11.44 10.91
CA PHE A 461 8.91 12.56 11.70
C PHE A 461 7.44 12.84 11.37
N ARG A 462 6.68 13.21 12.42
CA ARG A 462 5.24 13.51 12.34
C ARG A 462 5.02 15.02 12.36
N GLY A 463 3.82 15.46 11.97
CA GLY A 463 3.41 16.86 12.10
C GLY A 463 3.37 17.66 10.80
N PHE A 464 3.63 17.02 9.65
CA PHE A 464 3.35 17.61 8.35
C PHE A 464 1.85 17.80 8.15
N ARG A 465 1.45 18.92 7.54
CA ARG A 465 0.05 19.23 7.27
C ARG A 465 -0.55 18.31 6.22
N MET A 466 0.25 17.93 5.24
CA MET A 466 -0.14 17.11 4.09
C MET A 466 0.68 15.81 4.07
N PRO A 467 0.08 14.63 3.85
CA PRO A 467 0.83 13.39 3.63
C PRO A 467 1.72 13.46 2.38
N ASN A 468 2.81 12.68 2.35
CA ASN A 468 3.72 12.69 1.19
C ASN A 468 3.05 12.30 -0.14
N TYR A 469 2.04 11.41 -0.11
CA TYR A 469 1.30 11.04 -1.32
C TYR A 469 0.52 12.23 -1.90
N GLU A 470 -0.21 12.96 -1.06
CA GLU A 470 -0.93 14.16 -1.48
C GLU A 470 0.03 15.27 -1.95
N LEU A 471 1.17 15.42 -1.27
CA LEU A 471 2.21 16.35 -1.71
C LEU A 471 2.75 15.98 -3.09
N MET A 472 3.04 14.69 -3.34
CA MET A 472 3.46 14.22 -4.67
C MET A 472 2.41 14.53 -5.73
N MET A 473 1.13 14.31 -5.43
CA MET A 473 0.04 14.64 -6.36
C MET A 473 -0.03 16.14 -6.68
N GLY A 474 0.08 17.01 -5.66
CA GLY A 474 0.12 18.46 -5.84
C GLY A 474 1.33 18.93 -6.65
N LEU A 475 2.50 18.34 -6.37
CA LEU A 475 3.75 18.68 -7.06
C LEU A 475 3.72 18.37 -8.56
N ILE A 476 2.87 17.46 -9.04
CA ILE A 476 2.71 17.22 -10.50
C ILE A 476 2.13 18.48 -11.17
N GLU A 477 1.10 19.08 -10.56
CA GLU A 477 0.52 20.32 -11.05
C GLU A 477 1.48 21.51 -10.81
N ASP A 478 2.14 21.56 -9.66
CA ASP A 478 3.03 22.68 -9.33
C ASP A 478 4.27 22.72 -10.24
N CYS A 479 4.89 21.57 -10.56
CA CYS A 479 6.02 21.50 -11.49
C CYS A 479 5.70 22.03 -12.89
N ARG A 480 4.42 22.12 -13.26
CA ARG A 480 3.97 22.63 -14.57
C ARG A 480 3.68 24.12 -14.56
N ASN A 481 3.35 24.68 -13.39
CA ASN A 481 2.79 26.03 -13.27
C ASN A 481 3.67 26.99 -12.47
N HIS A 482 4.66 26.49 -11.74
CA HIS A 482 5.51 27.26 -10.84
C HIS A 482 6.98 27.04 -11.17
N THR A 483 7.82 28.05 -10.89
CA THR A 483 9.28 27.86 -10.88
C THR A 483 9.71 27.07 -9.64
N ILE A 484 10.93 26.55 -9.64
CA ILE A 484 11.45 25.84 -8.48
C ILE A 484 11.49 26.73 -7.23
N GLU A 485 11.83 28.01 -7.36
CA GLU A 485 11.82 28.97 -6.24
C GLU A 485 10.42 29.14 -5.65
N GLU A 486 9.39 29.15 -6.49
CA GLU A 486 7.99 29.23 -6.06
C GLU A 486 7.54 27.94 -5.38
N ILE A 487 7.91 26.77 -5.94
CA ILE A 487 7.61 25.46 -5.36
C ILE A 487 8.21 25.32 -3.96
N LEU A 488 9.46 25.74 -3.75
CA LEU A 488 10.13 25.66 -2.45
C LEU A 488 9.49 26.57 -1.37
N GLU A 489 8.73 27.58 -1.79
CA GLU A 489 7.99 28.47 -0.88
C GLU A 489 6.54 28.01 -0.62
N LEU A 490 6.06 26.96 -1.29
CA LEU A 490 4.75 26.37 -1.00
C LEU A 490 4.72 25.87 0.45
N PRO A 491 3.65 26.12 1.23
CA PRO A 491 3.63 25.83 2.66
C PRO A 491 4.02 24.39 3.03
N ASP A 492 3.53 23.39 2.30
CA ASP A 492 3.78 21.97 2.57
C ASP A 492 5.19 21.51 2.17
N VAL A 493 5.80 22.20 1.21
CA VAL A 493 7.18 21.99 0.80
C VAL A 493 8.10 22.67 1.80
N LYS A 494 7.79 23.91 2.17
CA LYS A 494 8.55 24.74 3.11
C LYS A 494 8.64 24.11 4.50
N GLU A 495 7.54 23.56 5.04
CA GLU A 495 7.58 22.87 6.35
C GLU A 495 8.57 21.68 6.36
N ARG A 496 8.72 20.98 5.21
CA ARG A 496 9.67 19.87 5.06
C ARG A 496 11.10 20.36 4.93
N ILE A 497 11.30 21.45 4.19
CA ILE A 497 12.61 22.11 4.07
C ILE A 497 13.07 22.62 5.43
N ASP A 498 12.18 23.26 6.20
CA ASP A 498 12.49 23.79 7.52
C ASP A 498 12.93 22.66 8.47
N LEU A 499 12.19 21.54 8.50
CA LEU A 499 12.59 20.37 9.30
C LEU A 499 13.90 19.74 8.81
N TYR A 500 14.06 19.59 7.50
CA TYR A 500 15.29 19.06 6.89
C TYR A 500 16.50 19.89 7.29
N ASN A 501 16.39 21.22 7.22
CA ASN A 501 17.45 22.15 7.58
C ASN A 501 17.70 22.19 9.10
N GLU A 502 16.66 22.06 9.93
CA GLU A 502 16.82 21.93 11.39
C GLU A 502 17.62 20.67 11.75
N HIS A 503 17.33 19.55 11.09
CA HIS A 503 17.94 18.26 11.38
C HIS A 503 19.35 18.12 10.83
N ARG A 504 19.66 18.81 9.73
CA ARG A 504 20.93 18.68 9.01
C ARG A 504 22.17 18.78 9.91
N PRO A 505 22.37 19.81 10.76
CA PRO A 505 23.54 19.87 11.63
C PRO A 505 23.63 18.70 12.62
N ARG A 506 22.47 18.19 13.09
CA ARG A 506 22.40 17.06 14.01
C ARG A 506 22.73 15.75 13.28
N PHE A 507 22.28 15.61 12.03
CA PHE A 507 22.61 14.46 11.20
C PHE A 507 24.10 14.45 10.81
N GLU A 508 24.70 15.60 10.48
CA GLU A 508 26.14 15.72 10.24
C GLU A 508 26.97 15.33 11.47
N ASP A 509 26.61 15.83 12.65
CA ASP A 509 27.26 15.44 13.90
C ASP A 509 27.11 13.93 14.16
N GLN A 510 25.90 13.39 13.98
CA GLN A 510 25.63 11.97 14.13
C GLN A 510 26.48 11.12 13.18
N LEU A 511 26.57 11.48 11.90
CA LEU A 511 27.45 10.79 10.95
C LEU A 511 28.91 10.84 11.41
N ARG A 512 29.40 11.97 11.92
CA ARG A 512 30.77 12.08 12.44
C ARG A 512 31.02 11.21 13.67
N ARG A 513 30.06 11.12 14.59
CA ARG A 513 30.18 10.32 15.82
C ARG A 513 30.02 8.82 15.59
N CYS A 514 29.10 8.43 14.69
CA CYS A 514 28.69 7.05 14.46
C CYS A 514 29.48 6.34 13.35
N THR A 515 30.33 7.05 12.60
CA THR A 515 31.09 6.46 11.50
C THR A 515 32.47 5.99 11.96
N THR A 516 32.80 4.74 11.61
CA THR A 516 34.14 4.18 11.72
C THR A 516 34.67 3.84 10.33
N MET A 517 35.88 4.28 10.01
CA MET A 517 36.54 4.00 8.73
C MET A 517 37.31 2.68 8.77
N HIS A 518 37.04 1.81 7.79
CA HIS A 518 37.75 0.56 7.53
C HIS A 518 38.33 0.59 6.11
N GLY A 519 39.54 1.14 5.95
CA GLY A 519 40.09 1.40 4.63
C GLY A 519 39.21 2.40 3.86
N LYS A 520 38.66 2.00 2.71
CA LYS A 520 37.71 2.80 1.92
C LYS A 520 36.23 2.59 2.29
N LEU A 521 35.92 1.74 3.26
CA LEU A 521 34.57 1.51 3.76
C LEU A 521 34.26 2.42 4.96
N ALA A 522 33.20 3.21 4.87
CA ALA A 522 32.62 3.93 6.01
C ALA A 522 31.51 3.07 6.66
N VAL A 523 31.69 2.65 7.92
CA VAL A 523 30.65 1.91 8.67
C VAL A 523 29.95 2.87 9.61
N ILE A 524 28.65 3.10 9.39
CA ILE A 524 27.83 4.05 10.13
C ILE A 524 26.91 3.27 11.06
N ASP A 525 27.29 3.12 12.33
CA ASP A 525 26.52 2.36 13.32
C ASP A 525 25.66 3.28 14.19
N THR A 526 24.37 3.30 13.89
CA THR A 526 23.38 4.13 14.60
C THR A 526 22.52 3.34 15.57
N ARG A 527 22.82 2.05 15.80
CA ARG A 527 22.02 1.19 16.71
C ARG A 527 21.97 1.69 18.15
N ARG A 528 22.93 2.53 18.55
CA ARG A 528 23.02 3.12 19.89
C ARG A 528 22.45 4.54 19.98
N GLU A 529 21.99 5.10 18.86
CA GLU A 529 21.40 6.42 18.83
C GLU A 529 19.90 6.30 19.12
N THR A 530 19.40 7.15 20.02
CA THR A 530 17.96 7.16 20.37
C THR A 530 17.08 7.67 19.22
N GLU A 531 17.65 8.51 18.37
CA GLU A 531 16.96 9.18 17.27
C GLU A 531 17.89 9.24 16.06
N ILE A 532 17.35 8.91 14.88
CA ILE A 532 18.07 9.00 13.61
C ILE A 532 17.53 10.21 12.86
N TRP A 533 18.33 11.27 12.80
CA TRP A 533 17.96 12.53 12.14
C TRP A 533 17.79 12.33 10.63
N CYS A 534 16.93 13.15 9.99
CA CYS A 534 16.81 13.11 8.54
C CYS A 534 17.99 13.81 7.87
N GLY A 535 18.32 13.33 6.66
CA GLY A 535 19.37 13.92 5.84
C GLY A 535 19.54 13.12 4.56
N ASN A 536 20.05 13.76 3.51
CA ASN A 536 20.17 13.08 2.24
C ASN A 536 21.18 11.93 2.33
N ARG A 537 20.91 10.85 1.58
CA ARG A 537 21.69 9.60 1.62
C ARG A 537 23.14 9.72 1.14
N PHE A 538 23.51 10.83 0.51
CA PHE A 538 24.85 11.03 -0.04
C PHE A 538 25.79 11.79 0.90
N LEU A 539 25.25 12.38 1.96
CA LEU A 539 26.01 13.22 2.90
C LEU A 539 27.21 12.49 3.51
N VAL A 540 27.09 11.18 3.76
CA VAL A 540 28.20 10.36 4.24
C VAL A 540 29.43 10.44 3.32
N TYR A 541 29.25 10.41 2.00
CA TYR A 541 30.36 10.47 1.04
C TYR A 541 30.95 11.87 0.93
N ALA A 542 30.16 12.89 1.25
CA ALA A 542 30.62 14.27 1.29
C ALA A 542 31.44 14.56 2.54
N LEU A 543 31.04 13.99 3.68
CA LEU A 543 31.75 14.14 4.96
C LEU A 543 33.01 13.26 5.05
N PHE A 544 33.02 12.14 4.33
CA PHE A 544 34.12 11.18 4.29
C PHE A 544 34.55 10.91 2.83
N PRO A 545 35.15 11.90 2.13
CA PRO A 545 35.49 11.78 0.71
C PRO A 545 36.54 10.71 0.40
N GLU A 546 37.25 10.20 1.42
CA GLU A 546 38.16 9.05 1.30
C GLU A 546 37.43 7.71 1.10
N CYS A 547 36.14 7.63 1.39
CA CYS A 547 35.36 6.41 1.25
C CYS A 547 34.74 6.28 -0.16
N ASN A 548 34.77 5.07 -0.71
CA ASN A 548 34.12 4.75 -1.99
C ASN A 548 32.90 3.82 -1.81
N ILE A 549 32.65 3.39 -0.57
CA ILE A 549 31.54 2.54 -0.18
C ILE A 549 31.20 2.80 1.29
N SER A 550 29.92 2.72 1.65
CA SER A 550 29.44 2.84 3.02
C SER A 550 28.56 1.66 3.41
N MET A 551 28.47 1.39 4.70
CA MET A 551 27.56 0.42 5.30
C MET A 551 26.86 1.06 6.50
N HIS A 552 25.57 1.34 6.35
CA HIS A 552 24.72 1.74 7.46
C HIS A 552 24.28 0.51 8.25
N VAL A 553 24.50 0.57 9.56
CA VAL A 553 24.06 -0.43 10.53
C VAL A 553 22.98 0.21 11.38
N VAL A 554 21.76 -0.26 11.21
CA VAL A 554 20.57 0.30 11.86
C VAL A 554 19.81 -0.82 12.56
N MET A 555 19.11 -0.49 13.64
CA MET A 555 18.15 -1.42 14.20
C MET A 555 17.01 -1.62 13.20
N GLY A 556 16.64 -2.87 12.97
CA GLY A 556 15.46 -3.21 12.21
C GLY A 556 14.18 -2.93 13.00
N LYS A 557 13.03 -3.25 12.42
CA LYS A 557 11.72 -2.96 12.99
C LYS A 557 11.62 -3.53 14.41
N GLN A 558 11.22 -2.69 15.37
CA GLN A 558 11.09 -3.04 16.79
C GLN A 558 12.34 -3.65 17.43
N ASP A 559 13.53 -3.27 16.97
CA ASP A 559 14.81 -3.77 17.50
C ASP A 559 14.97 -5.30 17.39
N ARG A 560 14.24 -5.98 16.49
CA ARG A 560 14.24 -7.46 16.40
C ARG A 560 15.47 -8.02 15.69
N ASN A 561 16.01 -7.27 14.75
CA ASN A 561 17.18 -7.65 13.97
C ASN A 561 18.03 -6.41 13.68
N THR A 562 19.22 -6.63 13.13
CA THR A 562 20.10 -5.57 12.65
C THR A 562 20.08 -5.58 11.12
N VAL A 563 19.88 -4.41 10.52
CA VAL A 563 19.91 -4.22 9.08
C VAL A 563 21.25 -3.63 8.67
N PHE A 564 21.86 -4.25 7.67
CA PHE A 564 23.07 -3.76 7.00
C PHE A 564 22.68 -3.24 5.63
N ALA A 565 22.81 -1.94 5.41
CA ALA A 565 22.54 -1.31 4.12
C ALA A 565 23.85 -0.77 3.53
N VAL A 566 24.29 -1.36 2.43
CA VAL A 566 25.55 -1.02 1.76
C VAL A 566 25.28 -0.22 0.49
N GLY A 567 26.04 0.84 0.28
CA GLY A 567 25.95 1.70 -0.90
C GLY A 567 27.31 2.20 -1.36
N LYS A 568 27.49 2.37 -2.67
CA LYS A 568 28.70 2.97 -3.23
C LYS A 568 28.63 4.50 -3.23
N SER A 569 29.80 5.12 -3.10
CA SER A 569 29.95 6.57 -3.25
C SER A 569 29.58 7.01 -4.66
N ILE A 570 28.92 8.16 -4.74
CA ILE A 570 28.62 8.82 -6.01
C ILE A 570 29.77 9.67 -6.53
N PHE A 571 30.70 10.06 -5.64
CA PHE A 571 31.88 10.86 -5.93
C PHE A 571 33.10 9.99 -6.28
N ASP A 572 33.47 9.04 -5.41
CA ASP A 572 34.48 8.02 -5.71
C ASP A 572 33.78 6.72 -6.16
N ARG A 573 33.53 6.58 -7.46
CA ARG A 573 32.87 5.41 -8.05
C ARG A 573 33.82 4.21 -8.26
N SER A 574 35.02 4.21 -7.63
CA SER A 574 36.05 3.18 -7.86
C SER A 574 35.80 1.82 -7.21
N SER A 575 34.83 1.70 -6.28
CA SER A 575 34.57 0.43 -5.58
C SER A 575 34.23 -0.71 -6.55
N PRO A 576 34.98 -1.82 -6.58
CA PRO A 576 34.70 -2.93 -7.50
C PRO A 576 33.60 -3.87 -6.98
N VAL A 577 33.28 -3.82 -5.69
CA VAL A 577 32.35 -4.72 -4.98
C VAL A 577 31.01 -4.82 -5.70
N ASN A 578 30.51 -6.03 -5.96
CA ASN A 578 29.12 -6.21 -6.40
C ASN A 578 28.20 -6.28 -5.18
N VAL A 579 27.61 -5.14 -4.80
CA VAL A 579 26.89 -5.04 -3.52
C VAL A 579 25.68 -5.99 -3.47
N GLY A 580 24.86 -6.04 -4.51
CA GLY A 580 23.69 -6.92 -4.56
C GLY A 580 24.06 -8.40 -4.41
N GLU A 581 25.11 -8.85 -5.11
CA GLU A 581 25.60 -10.23 -4.99
C GLU A 581 26.16 -10.53 -3.60
N LEU A 582 26.91 -9.58 -3.01
CA LEU A 582 27.41 -9.71 -1.65
C LEU A 582 26.25 -9.88 -0.66
N MET A 583 25.25 -8.99 -0.72
CA MET A 583 24.10 -9.01 0.19
C MET A 583 23.25 -10.28 0.04
N LEU A 584 23.09 -10.80 -1.18
CA LEU A 584 22.40 -12.07 -1.45
C LEU A 584 23.00 -13.25 -0.66
N ARG A 585 24.32 -13.28 -0.46
CA ARG A 585 24.99 -14.35 0.31
C ARG A 585 24.64 -14.33 1.79
N PHE A 586 24.12 -13.21 2.29
CA PHE A 586 23.63 -13.02 3.66
C PHE A 586 22.10 -13.02 3.72
N GLY A 587 21.41 -13.63 2.73
CA GLY A 587 19.96 -13.67 2.66
C GLY A 587 19.29 -12.34 2.32
N GLY A 588 20.08 -11.35 1.91
CA GLY A 588 19.63 -10.04 1.47
C GLY A 588 19.40 -9.94 -0.04
N GLY A 589 19.57 -8.74 -0.57
CA GLY A 589 19.42 -8.46 -2.01
C GLY A 589 19.82 -7.04 -2.38
N GLY A 590 19.84 -6.75 -3.68
CA GLY A 590 20.16 -5.44 -4.21
C GLY A 590 20.64 -5.49 -5.65
N HIS A 591 21.26 -4.40 -6.09
CA HIS A 591 21.92 -4.29 -7.38
C HIS A 591 23.42 -3.99 -7.18
N ARG A 592 24.18 -3.83 -8.27
CA ARG A 592 25.64 -3.72 -8.21
C ARG A 592 26.18 -2.61 -7.30
N ALA A 593 25.43 -1.52 -7.13
CA ALA A 593 25.87 -0.34 -6.41
C ALA A 593 25.25 -0.17 -5.01
N ALA A 594 24.17 -0.89 -4.69
CA ALA A 594 23.53 -0.82 -3.39
C ALA A 594 22.74 -2.09 -3.07
N GLY A 595 22.61 -2.41 -1.79
CA GLY A 595 21.85 -3.56 -1.33
C GLY A 595 21.74 -3.62 0.19
N THR A 596 20.91 -4.53 0.67
CA THR A 596 20.65 -4.70 2.10
C THR A 596 20.59 -6.17 2.47
N CYS A 597 21.08 -6.52 3.66
CA CYS A 597 20.79 -7.78 4.32
C CYS A 597 20.39 -7.53 5.79
N GLN A 598 19.88 -8.57 6.44
CA GLN A 598 19.45 -8.50 7.85
C GLN A 598 20.04 -9.68 8.60
N ALA A 599 20.37 -9.48 9.87
CA ALA A 599 20.82 -10.54 10.76
C ALA A 599 20.15 -10.42 12.11
N ASP A 600 19.83 -11.55 12.74
CA ASP A 600 19.33 -11.54 14.11
C ASP A 600 20.36 -10.89 15.04
N ASN A 601 19.91 -10.10 16.03
CA ASN A 601 20.79 -9.35 16.92
C ASN A 601 21.92 -10.18 17.56
N PRO A 602 21.72 -11.45 17.99
CA PRO A 602 22.80 -12.25 18.56
C PRO A 602 23.98 -12.52 17.62
N ILE A 603 23.74 -12.50 16.30
CA ILE A 603 24.77 -12.76 15.27
C ILE A 603 25.13 -11.49 14.48
N ALA A 604 24.58 -10.34 14.85
CA ALA A 604 24.78 -9.08 14.14
C ALA A 604 26.26 -8.65 14.13
N GLU A 605 26.97 -8.78 15.25
CA GLU A 605 28.40 -8.42 15.33
C GLU A 605 29.26 -9.32 14.43
N GLU A 606 28.98 -10.62 14.38
CA GLU A 606 29.69 -11.57 13.50
C GLU A 606 29.41 -11.26 12.02
N THR A 607 28.15 -11.01 11.69
CA THR A 607 27.74 -10.64 10.33
C THR A 607 28.40 -9.33 9.90
N MET A 608 28.43 -8.33 10.78
CA MET A 608 29.07 -7.05 10.52
C MET A 608 30.58 -7.21 10.25
N ALA A 609 31.27 -8.00 11.08
CA ALA A 609 32.70 -8.25 10.92
C ALA A 609 33.00 -8.96 9.59
N GLU A 610 32.19 -9.94 9.21
CA GLU A 610 32.35 -10.66 7.95
C GLU A 610 32.07 -9.76 6.73
N LEU A 611 31.03 -8.91 6.79
CA LEU A 611 30.75 -7.92 5.75
C LEU A 611 31.89 -6.93 5.58
N ILE A 612 32.42 -6.39 6.69
CA ILE A 612 33.60 -5.52 6.68
C ILE A 612 34.78 -6.23 6.03
N HIS A 613 35.07 -7.47 6.42
CA HIS A 613 36.18 -8.24 5.87
C HIS A 613 36.05 -8.42 4.35
N ARG A 614 34.87 -8.83 3.86
CA ARG A 614 34.63 -9.06 2.43
C ARG A 614 34.72 -7.77 1.62
N ILE A 615 34.12 -6.69 2.10
CA ILE A 615 34.16 -5.39 1.41
C ILE A 615 35.59 -4.85 1.35
N THR A 616 36.33 -4.93 2.46
CA THR A 616 37.71 -4.41 2.54
C THR A 616 38.76 -5.28 1.86
N ALA A 617 38.46 -6.57 1.60
CA ALA A 617 39.32 -7.42 0.78
C ALA A 617 39.23 -7.10 -0.71
N GLU A 618 38.11 -6.50 -1.13
CA GLU A 618 37.83 -6.15 -2.53
C GLU A 618 38.04 -4.66 -2.85
N THR A 619 38.05 -3.79 -1.84
CA THR A 619 38.28 -2.33 -1.98
C THR A 619 39.72 -1.95 -1.70
#